data_AF-A0A371R2X6-F1
#
_entry.id   AF-A0A371R2X6-F1
#
_cell.length_a   1.000
_cell.length_b   1.000
_cell.length_c   1.000
_cell.angle_alpha   90.00
_cell.angle_beta   90.00
_cell.angle_gamma   90.00
#
_symmetry.space_group_name_H-M   'P 1'
#
loop_
_entity.id
_entity.type
_entity.pdbx_description
1 polymer ?
#
loop_
_entity_poly.entity_id
_entity_poly.type
_entity_poly.pdbx_seq_one_letter_code
_entity_poly.pdbx_strand_id
1 'polypeptide(L)'
;MKLKVFLLLLFLFYGVVWLVVPWGSLVGLFFGVYVWLWVLAFLVVVGFSKVRVGLAFLAVLPLVVSSVFPPALVVAPFVLLFVFVLMWYVAARRFGILWGFLYVVSVHMFAAVAMALTDLVTGLATRANMVGLNPYERVDVAIFLTLSSAYFVTANVVAVRLYKRFEKG
;
A
#
# COMPACT_ATOMS: atom_id res chain seq x y z
N MET A 1 -5.09 19.40 -2.67
CA MET A 1 -3.66 19.15 -2.98
C MET A 1 -2.83 18.89 -1.71
N LYS A 2 -2.95 19.73 -0.66
CA LYS A 2 -2.18 19.61 0.60
C LYS A 2 -2.21 18.21 1.26
N LEU A 3 -3.38 17.56 1.38
CA LEU A 3 -3.50 16.23 2.00
C LEU A 3 -2.82 15.10 1.18
N LYS A 4 -2.87 15.18 -0.16
CA LYS A 4 -2.22 14.19 -1.06
C LYS A 4 -0.70 14.23 -0.90
N VAL A 5 -0.16 15.45 -0.88
CA VAL A 5 1.28 15.70 -0.68
C VAL A 5 1.69 15.29 0.73
N PHE A 6 0.89 15.63 1.75
CA PHE A 6 1.16 15.21 3.13
C PHE A 6 1.21 13.68 3.27
N LEU A 7 0.24 12.94 2.71
CA LEU A 7 0.27 11.48 2.78
C LEU A 7 1.44 10.88 2.02
N LEU A 8 1.80 11.44 0.86
CA LEU A 8 2.99 11.03 0.13
C LEU A 8 4.26 11.24 0.98
N LEU A 9 4.41 12.42 1.57
CA LEU A 9 5.54 12.73 2.45
C LEU A 9 5.57 11.83 3.68
N LEU A 10 4.41 11.56 4.29
CA LEU A 10 4.29 10.62 5.41
C LEU A 10 4.70 9.21 4.99
N PHE A 11 4.32 8.78 3.79
CA PHE A 11 4.71 7.49 3.22
C PHE A 11 6.22 7.38 3.02
N LEU A 12 6.82 8.40 2.40
CA LEU A 12 8.26 8.45 2.14
C LEU A 12 9.04 8.52 3.45
N PHE A 13 8.60 9.37 4.39
CA PHE A 13 9.20 9.46 5.71
C PHE A 13 9.12 8.13 6.45
N TYR A 14 7.97 7.46 6.43
CA TYR A 14 7.81 6.16 7.07
C TYR A 14 8.71 5.09 6.46
N GLY A 15 8.88 5.11 5.13
CA GLY A 15 9.85 4.26 4.42
C GLY A 15 11.33 4.57 4.74
N VAL A 16 11.65 5.78 5.21
CA VAL A 16 12.98 6.13 5.71
C VAL A 16 13.18 5.75 7.18
N VAL A 17 12.15 5.86 8.02
CA VAL A 17 12.18 5.36 9.42
C VAL A 17 12.57 3.88 9.45
N TRP A 18 12.13 3.15 8.44
CA TRP A 18 12.50 1.78 8.13
C TRP A 18 14.04 1.58 8.15
N LEU A 19 14.85 2.50 7.60
CA LEU A 19 16.32 2.37 7.63
C LEU A 19 16.95 2.40 9.02
N VAL A 20 16.28 3.01 10.00
CA VAL A 20 16.87 3.38 11.30
C VAL A 20 16.39 2.49 12.44
N VAL A 21 15.16 1.96 12.37
CA VAL A 21 14.56 1.23 13.50
C VAL A 21 14.81 -0.28 13.42
N PRO A 22 15.29 -0.95 14.50
CA PRO A 22 15.38 -2.40 14.57
C PRO A 22 14.00 -3.06 14.60
N TRP A 23 13.77 -3.93 13.63
CA TRP A 23 12.45 -4.47 13.33
C TRP A 23 12.11 -5.78 14.02
N GLY A 24 13.06 -6.44 14.69
CA GLY A 24 12.95 -7.86 15.09
C GLY A 24 11.52 -8.30 15.47
N SER A 25 10.96 -7.72 16.52
CA SER A 25 9.56 -7.93 16.93
C SER A 25 8.57 -6.93 16.33
N LEU A 26 9.03 -5.79 15.80
CA LEU A 26 8.18 -4.71 15.27
C LEU A 26 7.77 -4.89 13.80
N VAL A 27 8.26 -5.90 13.08
CA VAL A 27 7.95 -6.14 11.65
C VAL A 27 6.45 -6.07 11.37
N GLY A 28 5.63 -6.69 12.22
CA GLY A 28 4.17 -6.69 12.10
C GLY A 28 3.56 -5.28 12.13
N LEU A 29 3.94 -4.49 13.13
CA LEU A 29 3.55 -3.08 13.26
C LEU A 29 3.99 -2.29 12.03
N PHE A 30 5.23 -2.50 11.61
CA PHE A 30 5.80 -1.79 10.47
C PHE A 30 5.03 -2.05 9.18
N PHE A 31 4.79 -3.33 8.89
CA PHE A 31 4.03 -3.75 7.73
C PHE A 31 2.56 -3.30 7.82
N GLY A 32 1.94 -3.40 8.99
CA GLY A 32 0.56 -2.96 9.22
C GLY A 32 0.35 -1.47 8.95
N VAL A 33 1.21 -0.61 9.49
CA VAL A 33 1.15 0.84 9.22
C VAL A 33 1.42 1.13 7.75
N TYR A 34 2.35 0.42 7.12
CA TYR A 34 2.65 0.60 5.70
C TYR A 34 1.42 0.27 4.83
N VAL A 35 0.76 -0.88 5.08
CA VAL A 35 -0.48 -1.25 4.40
C VAL A 35 -1.58 -0.23 4.68
N TRP A 36 -1.67 0.30 5.91
CA TRP A 36 -2.65 1.33 6.24
C TRP A 36 -2.44 2.62 5.45
N LEU A 37 -1.21 3.13 5.41
CA LEU A 37 -0.85 4.28 4.60
C LEU A 37 -1.20 4.04 3.14
N TRP A 38 -1.00 2.82 2.65
CA TRP A 38 -1.32 2.40 1.27
C TRP A 38 -2.80 2.61 0.95
N VAL A 39 -3.67 2.16 1.87
CA VAL A 39 -5.11 2.39 1.77
C VAL A 39 -5.45 3.87 1.85
N LEU A 40 -4.83 4.64 2.75
CA LEU A 40 -5.09 6.08 2.85
C LEU A 40 -4.74 6.82 1.55
N ALA A 41 -3.59 6.50 0.96
CA ALA A 41 -3.18 7.08 -0.30
C ALA A 41 -4.14 6.71 -1.44
N PHE A 42 -4.69 5.49 -1.42
CA PHE A 42 -5.78 5.09 -2.29
C PHE A 42 -7.02 5.96 -2.11
N LEU A 43 -7.52 6.02 -0.87
CA LEU A 43 -8.75 6.72 -0.49
C LEU A 43 -8.70 8.22 -0.80
N VAL A 44 -7.56 8.88 -0.63
CA VAL A 44 -7.46 10.32 -0.90
C VAL A 44 -7.62 10.66 -2.38
N VAL A 45 -7.35 9.73 -3.29
CA VAL A 45 -7.60 9.93 -4.73
C VAL A 45 -9.04 9.57 -5.08
N VAL A 46 -9.54 8.45 -4.56
CA VAL A 46 -10.80 7.83 -5.02
C VAL A 46 -12.02 8.32 -4.25
N GLY A 47 -11.91 8.50 -2.94
CA GLY A 47 -13.01 8.99 -2.11
C GLY A 47 -12.71 8.83 -0.62
N PHE A 48 -12.25 9.91 0.00
CA PHE A 48 -11.88 9.94 1.41
C PHE A 48 -13.11 10.11 2.31
N SER A 49 -13.23 9.31 3.37
CA SER A 49 -14.21 9.53 4.43
C SER A 49 -13.70 8.97 5.76
N LYS A 50 -14.14 9.56 6.89
CA LYS A 50 -13.73 9.10 8.23
C LYS A 50 -14.06 7.63 8.46
N VAL A 51 -15.22 7.18 7.99
CA VAL A 51 -15.65 5.77 8.07
C VAL A 51 -14.70 4.85 7.31
N ARG A 52 -14.30 5.21 6.08
CA ARG A 52 -13.38 4.40 5.26
C ARG A 52 -11.98 4.34 5.86
N VAL A 53 -11.52 5.44 6.47
CA VAL A 53 -10.26 5.49 7.22
C VAL A 53 -10.32 4.57 8.44
N GLY A 54 -11.43 4.58 9.19
CA GLY A 54 -11.65 3.67 10.30
C GLY A 54 -11.63 2.20 9.86
N LEU A 55 -12.33 1.86 8.77
CA LEU A 55 -12.30 0.50 8.20
C LEU A 55 -10.89 0.09 7.74
N ALA A 56 -10.14 1.00 7.13
CA ALA A 56 -8.75 0.75 6.74
C ALA A 56 -7.85 0.48 7.95
N PHE A 57 -8.05 1.21 9.04
CA PHE A 57 -7.32 0.98 10.29
C PHE A 57 -7.66 -0.39 10.89
N LEU A 58 -8.95 -0.71 11.00
CA LEU A 58 -9.40 -2.00 11.50
C LEU A 58 -8.90 -3.18 10.67
N ALA A 59 -8.84 -3.01 9.34
CA ALA A 59 -8.32 -4.03 8.42
C ALA A 59 -6.88 -4.44 8.74
N VAL A 60 -6.03 -3.49 9.11
CA VAL A 60 -4.60 -3.75 9.34
C VAL A 60 -4.26 -4.12 10.78
N LEU A 61 -5.23 -4.03 11.71
CA LEU A 61 -5.01 -4.35 13.12
C LEU A 61 -4.35 -5.72 13.34
N PRO A 62 -4.73 -6.80 12.63
CA PRO A 62 -4.06 -8.09 12.83
C PRO A 62 -2.55 -8.04 12.53
N LEU A 63 -2.12 -7.24 11.53
CA LEU A 63 -0.71 -7.03 11.24
C LEU A 63 -0.03 -6.28 12.39
N VAL A 64 -0.68 -5.24 12.92
CA VAL A 64 -0.16 -4.49 14.06
C VAL A 64 -0.03 -5.37 15.30
N VAL A 65 -1.08 -6.14 15.64
CA VAL A 65 -1.09 -7.08 16.77
C VAL A 65 0.02 -8.11 16.64
N SER A 66 0.41 -8.47 15.41
CA SER A 66 1.47 -9.45 15.20
C SER A 66 2.85 -9.01 15.71
N SER A 67 3.06 -7.72 16.01
CA SER A 67 4.29 -7.28 16.66
C SER A 67 4.44 -7.74 18.11
N VAL A 68 3.32 -8.08 18.76
CA VAL A 68 3.28 -8.61 20.13
C VAL A 68 2.79 -10.07 20.18
N PHE A 69 2.10 -10.52 19.13
CA PHE A 69 1.60 -11.89 18.98
C PHE A 69 1.91 -12.42 17.57
N PRO A 70 3.13 -12.92 17.31
CA PRO A 70 3.59 -13.36 15.98
C PRO A 70 2.64 -14.31 15.21
N PRO A 71 1.89 -15.23 15.86
CA PRO A 71 0.93 -16.08 15.14
C PRO A 71 -0.15 -15.30 14.37
N ALA A 72 -0.43 -14.04 14.71
CA ALA A 72 -1.33 -13.19 13.94
C ALA A 72 -0.84 -12.89 12.51
N LEU A 73 0.45 -13.06 12.18
CA LEU A 73 0.94 -12.92 10.80
C LEU A 73 0.31 -13.94 9.84
N VAL A 74 -0.18 -15.08 10.33
CA VAL A 74 -0.85 -16.10 9.51
C VAL A 74 -2.07 -15.52 8.78
N VAL A 75 -2.71 -14.49 9.35
CA VAL A 75 -3.86 -13.84 8.71
C VAL A 75 -3.50 -12.72 7.73
N ALA A 76 -2.21 -12.45 7.50
CA ALA A 76 -1.76 -11.38 6.59
C ALA A 76 -2.35 -11.48 5.17
N PRO A 77 -2.48 -12.66 4.53
CA PRO A 77 -3.14 -12.77 3.23
C PRO A 77 -4.61 -12.31 3.26
N PHE A 78 -5.34 -12.63 4.33
CA PHE A 78 -6.73 -12.20 4.50
C PHE A 78 -6.83 -10.69 4.74
N VAL A 79 -5.86 -10.10 5.45
CA VAL A 79 -5.77 -8.63 5.61
C VAL A 79 -5.59 -7.96 4.25
N LEU A 80 -4.67 -8.44 3.43
CA LEU A 80 -4.43 -7.90 2.08
C LEU A 80 -5.65 -8.05 1.18
N LEU A 81 -6.34 -9.21 1.25
CA LEU A 81 -7.59 -9.42 0.53
C LEU A 81 -8.68 -8.46 1.00
N PHE A 82 -8.84 -8.25 2.31
CA PHE A 82 -9.82 -7.31 2.84
C PHE A 82 -9.51 -5.87 2.42
N VAL A 83 -8.23 -5.48 2.42
CA VAL A 83 -7.77 -4.18 1.91
C VAL A 83 -8.13 -4.03 0.43
N PHE A 84 -7.89 -5.05 -0.39
CA PHE A 84 -8.27 -5.04 -1.80
C PHE A 84 -9.79 -4.89 -1.97
N VAL A 85 -10.59 -5.63 -1.21
CA VAL A 85 -12.05 -5.54 -1.22
C VAL A 85 -12.53 -4.14 -0.78
N LEU A 86 -11.90 -3.53 0.24
CA LEU A 86 -12.21 -2.17 0.67
C LEU A 86 -11.90 -1.15 -0.43
N MET A 87 -10.74 -1.27 -1.10
CA MET A 87 -10.39 -0.42 -2.23
C MET A 87 -11.41 -0.59 -3.37
N TRP A 88 -11.81 -1.82 -3.67
CA TRP A 88 -12.81 -2.11 -4.69
C TRP A 88 -14.17 -1.55 -4.31
N TYR A 89 -14.63 -1.74 -3.08
CA TYR A 89 -15.87 -1.15 -2.58
C TYR A 89 -15.89 0.37 -2.79
N VAL A 90 -14.81 1.06 -2.43
CA VAL A 90 -14.71 2.51 -2.60
C VAL A 90 -14.68 2.92 -4.07
N ALA A 91 -13.94 2.20 -4.91
CA ALA A 91 -13.91 2.44 -6.34
C ALA A 91 -15.26 2.16 -7.01
N ALA A 92 -15.97 1.11 -6.59
CA ALA A 92 -17.28 0.71 -7.11
C ALA A 92 -18.38 1.73 -6.82
N ARG A 93 -18.26 2.44 -5.69
CA ARG A 93 -19.13 3.57 -5.37
C ARG A 93 -18.91 4.76 -6.30
N ARG A 94 -17.70 4.95 -6.84
CA ARG A 94 -17.37 6.05 -7.76
C ARG A 94 -17.56 5.70 -9.23
N PHE A 95 -17.11 4.53 -9.68
CA PHE A 95 -17.07 4.16 -11.09
C PHE A 95 -18.07 3.04 -11.46
N GLY A 96 -18.73 2.41 -10.48
CA GLY A 96 -19.52 1.20 -10.71
C GLY A 96 -18.76 -0.09 -10.45
N ILE A 97 -19.48 -1.20 -10.24
CA ILE A 97 -18.90 -2.46 -9.74
C ILE A 97 -17.77 -2.96 -10.65
N LEU A 98 -18.05 -3.11 -11.95
CA LEU A 98 -17.09 -3.58 -12.94
C LEU A 98 -15.91 -2.61 -13.11
N TRP A 99 -16.19 -1.34 -13.40
CA TRP A 99 -15.15 -0.34 -13.64
C TRP A 99 -14.33 -0.03 -12.38
N GLY A 100 -14.94 -0.11 -11.21
CA GLY A 100 -14.27 0.00 -9.92
C GLY A 100 -13.33 -1.18 -9.65
N PHE A 101 -13.71 -2.40 -10.05
CA PHE A 101 -12.82 -3.56 -9.98
C PHE A 101 -11.61 -3.37 -10.90
N LEU A 102 -11.89 -3.07 -12.17
CA LEU A 102 -10.86 -2.84 -13.18
C LEU A 102 -9.93 -1.69 -12.77
N TYR A 103 -10.46 -0.63 -12.18
CA TYR A 103 -9.69 0.48 -11.64
C TYR A 103 -8.66 0.00 -10.60
N VAL A 104 -9.11 -0.75 -9.59
CA VAL A 104 -8.21 -1.24 -8.52
C VAL A 104 -7.15 -2.16 -9.10
N VAL A 105 -7.53 -3.09 -9.99
CA VAL A 105 -6.59 -3.97 -10.68
C VAL A 105 -5.56 -3.17 -11.48
N SER A 106 -5.98 -2.19 -12.27
CA SER A 106 -5.08 -1.35 -13.05
C SER A 106 -4.10 -0.56 -12.20
N VAL A 107 -4.53 0.00 -11.06
CA VAL A 107 -3.61 0.69 -10.13
C VAL A 107 -2.51 -0.25 -9.64
N HIS A 108 -2.87 -1.46 -9.22
CA HIS A 108 -1.89 -2.45 -8.76
C HIS A 108 -0.98 -2.93 -9.89
N MET A 109 -1.53 -3.18 -11.08
CA MET A 109 -0.78 -3.61 -12.25
C MET A 109 0.22 -2.55 -12.71
N PHE A 110 -0.18 -1.27 -12.77
CA PHE A 110 0.75 -0.20 -13.15
C PHE A 110 1.88 -0.05 -12.12
N ALA A 111 1.58 -0.16 -10.82
CA ALA A 111 2.60 -0.13 -9.78
C ALA A 111 3.56 -1.32 -9.88
N ALA A 112 3.01 -2.53 -10.11
CA ALA A 112 3.79 -3.76 -10.25
C ALA A 112 4.68 -3.73 -11.50
N VAL A 113 4.18 -3.24 -12.63
CA VAL A 113 4.97 -3.09 -13.87
C VAL A 113 6.10 -2.09 -13.66
N ALA A 114 5.84 -0.93 -13.04
CA ALA A 114 6.90 0.03 -12.73
C ALA A 114 7.97 -0.56 -11.81
N MET A 115 7.56 -1.34 -10.80
CA MET A 115 8.48 -2.03 -9.91
C MET A 115 9.30 -3.10 -10.65
N ALA A 116 8.67 -3.89 -11.53
CA ALA A 116 9.34 -4.91 -12.32
C ALA A 116 10.37 -4.30 -13.29
N LEU A 117 10.04 -3.18 -13.94
CA LEU A 117 10.98 -2.45 -14.80
C LEU A 117 12.18 -1.90 -14.00
N THR A 118 11.93 -1.41 -12.79
CA THR A 118 13.00 -0.99 -11.89
C THR A 118 13.88 -2.18 -11.50
N ASP A 119 13.27 -3.31 -11.15
CA ASP A 119 13.98 -4.52 -10.75
C ASP A 119 14.85 -5.07 -11.90
N LEU A 120 14.38 -4.98 -13.14
CA LEU A 120 15.17 -5.37 -14.32
C LEU A 120 16.50 -4.60 -14.40
N VAL A 121 16.51 -3.33 -13.98
CA VAL A 121 17.69 -2.45 -14.06
C VAL A 121 18.54 -2.54 -12.79
N THR A 122 17.93 -2.69 -11.62
CA THR A 122 18.62 -2.55 -10.33
C THR A 122 18.73 -3.83 -9.52
N GLY A 123 17.94 -4.86 -9.82
CA GLY A 123 17.79 -6.08 -9.00
C GLY A 123 17.20 -5.83 -7.60
N LEU A 124 16.64 -4.65 -7.34
CA LEU A 124 16.19 -4.22 -6.01
C LEU A 124 15.08 -5.09 -5.43
N ALA A 125 14.01 -5.37 -6.19
CA ALA A 125 12.92 -6.22 -5.72
C ALA A 125 13.42 -7.65 -5.47
N THR A 126 14.27 -8.18 -6.37
CA THR A 126 14.86 -9.51 -6.22
C THR A 126 15.68 -9.59 -4.93
N ARG A 127 16.59 -8.64 -4.68
CA ARG A 127 17.37 -8.61 -3.43
C ARG A 127 16.49 -8.42 -2.20
N ALA A 128 15.54 -7.48 -2.22
CA ALA A 128 14.61 -7.25 -1.12
C ALA A 128 13.79 -8.51 -0.78
N ASN A 129 13.38 -9.30 -1.78
CA ASN A 129 12.66 -10.55 -1.55
C ASN A 129 13.56 -11.69 -1.05
N MET A 130 14.83 -11.74 -1.47
CA MET A 130 15.79 -12.73 -0.96
C MET A 130 16.09 -12.54 0.52
N VAL A 131 16.24 -11.29 0.96
CA VAL A 131 16.45 -10.98 2.38
C VAL A 131 15.14 -10.99 3.16
N GLY A 132 14.00 -10.83 2.48
CA GLY A 132 12.67 -10.84 3.08
C GLY A 132 12.53 -9.76 4.16
N LEU A 133 11.90 -10.10 5.28
CA LEU A 133 11.76 -9.20 6.43
C LEU A 133 12.93 -9.37 7.43
N ASN A 134 14.13 -9.71 6.94
CA ASN A 134 15.31 -9.88 7.78
C ASN A 134 15.70 -8.55 8.45
N PRO A 135 15.75 -8.51 9.79
CA PRO A 135 15.99 -7.27 10.50
C PRO A 135 17.43 -6.74 10.41
N TYR A 136 18.35 -7.41 9.73
CA TYR A 136 19.74 -6.96 9.54
C TYR A 136 20.03 -6.47 8.11
N GLU A 137 19.19 -6.82 7.13
CA GLU A 137 19.33 -6.50 5.70
C GLU A 137 18.31 -5.41 5.29
N ARG A 138 18.41 -4.25 5.96
CA ARG A 138 17.32 -3.24 6.06
C ARG A 138 17.12 -2.40 4.83
N VAL A 139 18.21 -2.16 4.10
CA VAL A 139 18.30 -1.07 3.12
C VAL A 139 17.47 -1.40 1.88
N ASP A 140 17.68 -2.58 1.30
CA ASP A 140 16.96 -2.98 0.08
C ASP A 140 15.44 -3.07 0.33
N VAL A 141 15.00 -3.59 1.48
CA VAL A 141 13.58 -3.69 1.83
C VAL A 141 12.94 -2.31 2.01
N ALA A 142 13.62 -1.42 2.73
CA ALA A 142 13.14 -0.06 2.93
C ALA A 142 13.03 0.72 1.62
N ILE A 143 14.04 0.62 0.74
CA ILE A 143 14.02 1.27 -0.58
C ILE A 143 12.93 0.65 -1.46
N PHE A 144 12.83 -0.69 -1.49
CA PHE A 144 11.79 -1.41 -2.24
C PHE A 144 10.39 -0.93 -1.86
N LEU A 145 10.06 -0.90 -0.57
CA LEU A 145 8.77 -0.46 -0.09
C LEU A 145 8.53 1.03 -0.38
N THR A 146 9.51 1.89 -0.12
CA THR A 146 9.38 3.33 -0.41
C THR A 146 9.07 3.58 -1.88
N LEU A 147 9.77 2.87 -2.77
CA LEU A 147 9.60 3.03 -4.21
C LEU A 147 8.29 2.43 -4.72
N SER A 148 7.94 1.22 -4.26
CA SER A 148 6.66 0.57 -4.53
C SER A 148 5.47 1.45 -4.12
N SER A 149 5.58 2.12 -2.98
CA SER A 149 4.60 3.11 -2.53
C SER A 149 4.46 4.26 -3.52
N ALA A 150 5.58 4.87 -3.91
CA ALA A 150 5.58 5.99 -4.84
C ALA A 150 4.95 5.61 -6.19
N TYR A 151 5.27 4.41 -6.70
CA TYR A 151 4.64 3.88 -7.91
C TYR A 151 3.15 3.67 -7.75
N PHE A 152 2.69 3.13 -6.63
CA PHE A 152 1.26 2.98 -6.40
C PHE A 152 0.52 4.31 -6.30
N VAL A 153 1.04 5.28 -5.55
CA VAL A 153 0.41 6.60 -5.44
C VAL A 153 0.32 7.26 -6.81
N THR A 154 1.41 7.18 -7.59
CA THR A 154 1.47 7.71 -8.95
C THR A 154 0.47 7.00 -9.86
N ALA A 155 0.46 5.66 -9.87
CA ALA A 155 -0.46 4.83 -10.63
C ALA A 155 -1.92 5.19 -10.30
N ASN A 156 -2.24 5.36 -9.02
CA ASN A 156 -3.58 5.74 -8.58
C ASN A 156 -3.98 7.14 -9.08
N VAL A 157 -3.09 8.13 -9.01
CA VAL A 157 -3.33 9.48 -9.52
C VAL A 157 -3.48 9.50 -11.05
N VAL A 158 -2.75 8.66 -11.78
CA VAL A 158 -2.87 8.56 -13.23
C VAL A 158 -4.15 7.81 -13.62
N ALA A 159 -4.42 6.67 -12.99
CA ALA A 159 -5.58 5.83 -13.26
C ALA A 159 -6.90 6.60 -13.07
N VAL A 160 -7.00 7.46 -12.05
CA VAL A 160 -8.24 8.24 -11.82
C VAL A 160 -8.58 9.13 -13.02
N ARG A 161 -7.57 9.61 -13.76
CA ARG A 161 -7.77 10.42 -14.97
C ARG A 161 -8.25 9.55 -16.13
N LEU A 162 -7.69 8.35 -16.28
CA LEU A 162 -8.07 7.39 -17.32
C LEU A 162 -9.50 6.89 -17.13
N TYR A 163 -9.94 6.71 -15.88
CA TYR A 163 -11.26 6.18 -15.54
C TYR A 163 -12.33 7.24 -15.34
N LYS A 164 -11.99 8.53 -15.50
CA LYS A 164 -12.91 9.66 -15.28
C LYS A 164 -14.19 9.55 -16.12
N ARG A 165 -14.10 9.03 -17.34
CA ARG A 165 -15.25 8.82 -18.25
C ARG A 165 -16.27 7.79 -17.76
N PHE A 166 -15.91 6.99 -16.76
CA PHE A 166 -16.75 5.95 -16.15
C PHE A 166 -17.26 6.36 -14.77
N GLU A 167 -17.04 7.59 -14.34
CA GLU A 167 -17.59 8.10 -13.08
C GLU A 167 -19.12 8.06 -13.13
N LYS A 168 -19.72 7.57 -12.04
CA LYS A 168 -21.15 7.70 -11.80
C LYS A 168 -21.46 9.18 -11.56
N GLY A 169 -22.38 9.73 -12.35
CA GLY A 169 -22.96 11.05 -12.12
C GLY A 169 -23.70 11.15 -10.79
#